data_AF-A0A7X7PJD8-F1
#
_entry.id   AF-A0A7X7PJD8-F1
#
_cell.length_a   1.000
_cell.length_b   1.000
_cell.length_c   1.000
_cell.angle_alpha   90.00
_cell.angle_beta   90.00
_cell.angle_gamma   90.00
#
_symmetry.space_group_name_H-M   'P 1'
#
loop_
_entity.id
_entity.type
_entity.pdbx_description
1 polymer ?
#
loop_
_entity_poly.entity_id
_entity_poly.type
_entity_poly.pdbx_seq_one_letter_code
_entity_poly.pdbx_strand_id
1 'polypeptide(L)'
;GRLDTVLQASPEDRRGFIEEAAGILKHRRRKEKTLRKLDAMQANLTRLSDLAGEVRRQLKPLGRQAEIAREAQAIAADVRDAKARLFADDVVTLRAALAAHTRAEQELHTERLVLSDQIENTRARIAALQQAQSSVAVDEARSVLFGLEQVQERMRGLFTLANQRLALLGSDNDERGAASVTVSQAQIDAARAEIDEISAGLGEAQDAAQSASREVMRARAELDALDLDIAEQSALVSQHDMRITSLRGTAEAAASTLAAVRSGVARQQAALAAAEERRREAQDVLASIEEAEAPSGTVAEHSASYESAQRAASDAELALESLREQLHGAEREADALIAKVAALGSALSITGGAAEIVATGGTGIRGLVSDAVQVQPGYEAAIAAVLGPLAEGVLVEDFETAFAVAAEAADGRRGVIDIVIADTPHMRAVEGAAGARPAVEVVNAPAGIRNILSHVLVADDLPAARNAQTALGNESEVPLTIVTRAGDVLTDSTVRSGLGGDRSRLELAAERDAAAERLDDVQRRVAELRALRAEAR
;
A
#
# COMPACT_ATOMS: atom_id res chain seq x y z
N GLY A 1 50.71 -104.92 46.29
CA GLY A 1 51.87 -104.15 46.77
C GLY A 1 51.61 -102.66 46.61
N ARG A 2 52.14 -101.84 47.52
CA ARG A 2 52.21 -100.36 47.45
C ARG A 2 53.55 -99.83 48.04
N LEU A 3 54.57 -100.69 48.15
CA LEU A 3 55.80 -100.40 48.92
C LEU A 3 56.79 -99.51 48.15
N ASP A 4 57.07 -99.80 46.87
CA ASP A 4 57.94 -98.94 46.04
C ASP A 4 57.42 -97.51 45.91
N THR A 5 56.08 -97.36 45.86
CA THR A 5 55.41 -96.07 45.72
C THR A 5 55.61 -95.14 46.93
N VAL A 6 55.99 -95.66 48.10
CA VAL A 6 56.27 -94.85 49.31
C VAL A 6 57.73 -94.36 49.34
N LEU A 7 58.66 -95.13 48.77
CA LEU A 7 60.09 -94.79 48.78
C LEU A 7 60.44 -93.67 47.78
N GLN A 8 59.78 -93.64 46.61
CA GLN A 8 59.99 -92.58 45.60
C GLN A 8 59.10 -91.34 45.78
N ALA A 9 58.19 -91.35 46.76
CA ALA A 9 57.24 -90.27 47.00
C ALA A 9 57.91 -88.98 47.50
N SER A 10 57.38 -87.81 47.09
CA SER A 10 57.81 -86.49 47.57
C SER A 10 57.52 -86.32 49.08
N PRO A 11 58.11 -85.33 49.79
CA PRO A 11 57.82 -85.09 51.21
C PRO A 11 56.33 -84.88 51.51
N GLU A 12 55.58 -84.28 50.58
CA GLU A 12 54.14 -84.06 50.71
C GLU A 12 53.33 -85.36 50.52
N ASP A 13 53.72 -86.18 49.53
CA ASP A 13 53.12 -87.49 49.27
C ASP A 13 53.41 -88.49 50.40
N ARG A 14 54.65 -88.54 50.91
CA ARG A 14 55.03 -89.36 52.08
C ARG A 14 54.20 -88.99 53.31
N ARG A 15 53.95 -87.70 53.53
CA ARG A 15 53.06 -87.23 54.59
C ARG A 15 51.62 -87.69 54.35
N GLY A 16 51.14 -87.68 53.11
CA GLY A 16 49.85 -88.27 52.73
C GLY A 16 49.73 -89.75 53.09
N PHE A 17 50.75 -90.56 52.79
CA PHE A 17 50.77 -92.00 53.12
C PHE A 17 50.82 -92.28 54.63
N ILE A 18 51.59 -91.49 55.41
CA ILE A 18 51.64 -91.59 56.88
C ILE A 18 50.27 -91.22 57.48
N GLU A 19 49.62 -90.18 56.96
CA GLU A 19 48.28 -89.75 57.40
C GLU A 19 47.18 -90.76 57.01
N GLU A 20 47.37 -91.55 55.94
CA GLU A 20 46.50 -92.69 55.55
C GLU A 20 46.64 -93.84 56.56
N ALA A 21 47.87 -94.24 56.88
CA ALA A 21 48.17 -95.31 57.85
C ALA A 21 47.69 -94.97 59.28
N ALA A 22 47.78 -93.70 59.69
CA ALA A 22 47.28 -93.22 60.97
C ALA A 22 45.74 -92.95 60.99
N GLY A 23 45.02 -93.21 59.88
CA GLY A 23 43.57 -93.06 59.79
C GLY A 23 43.04 -91.62 59.80
N ILE A 24 43.92 -90.61 59.84
CA ILE A 24 43.59 -89.18 59.95
C ILE A 24 43.40 -88.47 58.61
N LEU A 25 43.87 -89.05 57.50
CA LEU A 25 43.75 -88.48 56.15
C LEU A 25 42.30 -88.07 55.79
N LYS A 26 41.32 -88.88 56.22
CA LYS A 26 39.87 -88.58 56.03
C LYS A 26 39.44 -87.28 56.70
N HIS A 27 40.00 -86.96 57.87
CA HIS A 27 39.72 -85.74 58.61
C HIS A 27 40.43 -84.53 57.99
N ARG A 28 41.68 -84.67 57.54
CA ARG A 28 42.42 -83.61 56.83
C ARG A 28 41.74 -83.23 55.51
N ARG A 29 41.42 -84.20 54.64
CA ARG A 29 40.72 -83.94 53.37
C ARG A 29 39.34 -83.30 53.59
N ARG A 30 38.63 -83.68 54.66
CA ARG A 30 37.35 -83.05 55.03
C ARG A 30 37.56 -81.59 55.50
N LYS A 31 38.57 -81.32 56.34
CA LYS A 31 38.95 -79.96 56.75
C LYS A 31 39.29 -79.08 55.55
N GLU A 32 40.13 -79.56 54.63
CA GLU A 32 40.56 -78.81 53.46
C GLU A 32 39.40 -78.54 52.48
N LYS A 33 38.52 -79.53 52.24
CA LYS A 33 37.30 -79.33 51.43
C LYS A 33 36.33 -78.35 52.09
N THR A 34 36.26 -78.30 53.41
CA THR A 34 35.46 -77.29 54.14
C THR A 34 36.11 -75.91 54.06
N LEU A 35 37.43 -75.79 54.21
CA LEU A 35 38.15 -74.51 54.06
C LEU A 35 37.95 -73.93 52.66
N ARG A 36 38.22 -74.69 51.60
CA ARG A 36 37.97 -74.23 50.21
C ARG A 36 36.51 -73.84 49.95
N LYS A 37 35.55 -74.45 50.66
CA LYS A 37 34.13 -74.05 50.61
C LYS A 37 33.85 -72.75 51.37
N LEU A 38 34.47 -72.55 52.53
CA LEU A 38 34.38 -71.31 53.30
C LEU A 38 35.02 -70.14 52.54
N ASP A 39 36.19 -70.34 51.94
CA ASP A 39 36.88 -69.33 51.12
C ASP A 39 36.03 -68.95 49.89
N ALA A 40 35.42 -69.94 49.22
CA ALA A 40 34.49 -69.70 48.11
C ALA A 40 33.20 -68.98 48.56
N MET A 41 32.66 -69.29 49.75
CA MET A 41 31.54 -68.53 50.32
C MET A 41 31.95 -67.09 50.68
N GLN A 42 33.16 -66.89 51.22
CA GLN A 42 33.69 -65.57 51.56
C GLN A 42 33.81 -64.70 50.30
N ALA A 43 34.40 -65.22 49.22
CA ALA A 43 34.50 -64.53 47.94
C ALA A 43 33.12 -64.20 47.33
N ASN A 44 32.16 -65.13 47.42
CA ASN A 44 30.79 -64.89 46.97
C ASN A 44 30.08 -63.82 47.81
N LEU A 45 30.29 -63.78 49.13
CA LEU A 45 29.75 -62.75 50.03
C LEU A 45 30.35 -61.37 49.74
N THR A 46 31.66 -61.28 49.46
CA THR A 46 32.31 -60.04 49.02
C THR A 46 31.66 -59.55 47.72
N ARG A 47 31.58 -60.40 46.68
CA ARG A 47 30.96 -60.03 45.40
C ARG A 47 29.49 -59.62 45.52
N LEU A 48 28.74 -60.26 46.39
CA LEU A 48 27.33 -59.92 46.66
C LEU A 48 27.21 -58.59 47.42
N SER A 49 28.14 -58.30 48.33
CA SER A 49 28.25 -56.98 48.99
C SER A 49 28.59 -55.87 47.99
N ASP A 50 29.53 -56.12 47.08
CA ASP A 50 29.92 -55.15 46.04
C ASP A 50 28.74 -54.86 45.09
N LEU A 51 28.07 -55.91 44.59
CA LEU A 51 26.88 -55.78 43.76
C LEU A 51 25.74 -55.05 44.50
N ALA A 52 25.53 -55.33 45.78
CA ALA A 52 24.55 -54.60 46.61
C ALA A 52 24.97 -53.14 46.88
N GLY A 53 26.26 -52.82 46.85
CA GLY A 53 26.78 -51.45 46.90
C GLY A 53 26.52 -50.70 45.59
N GLU A 54 26.76 -51.36 44.46
CA GLU A 54 26.53 -50.81 43.12
C GLU A 54 25.04 -50.58 42.84
N VAL A 55 24.17 -51.56 43.14
CA VAL A 55 22.71 -51.40 43.01
C VAL A 55 22.20 -50.25 43.89
N ARG A 56 22.70 -50.07 45.12
CA ARG A 56 22.35 -48.89 45.94
C ARG A 56 22.83 -47.57 45.34
N ARG A 57 24.01 -47.55 44.69
CA ARG A 57 24.51 -46.37 43.96
C ARG A 57 23.64 -46.03 42.75
N GLN A 58 23.13 -47.03 42.02
CA GLN A 58 22.25 -46.85 40.87
C GLN A 58 20.81 -46.46 41.26
N LEU A 59 20.28 -46.98 42.37
CA LEU A 59 18.92 -46.66 42.83
C LEU A 59 18.72 -45.19 43.22
N LYS A 60 19.76 -44.49 43.70
CA LYS A 60 19.65 -43.08 44.13
C LYS A 60 19.37 -42.09 42.98
N PRO A 61 20.09 -42.11 41.84
CA PRO A 61 19.72 -41.30 40.68
C PRO A 61 18.40 -41.74 40.04
N LEU A 62 18.12 -43.05 39.95
CA LEU A 62 16.83 -43.57 39.45
C LEU A 62 15.64 -43.06 40.27
N GLY A 63 15.76 -43.00 41.60
CA GLY A 63 14.74 -42.42 42.48
C GLY A 63 14.46 -40.94 42.18
N ARG A 64 15.51 -40.13 41.98
CA ARG A 64 15.39 -38.71 41.60
C ARG A 64 14.78 -38.53 40.22
N GLN A 65 15.15 -39.38 39.26
CA GLN A 65 14.56 -39.36 37.91
C GLN A 65 13.05 -39.67 37.97
N ALA A 66 12.64 -40.64 38.79
CA ALA A 66 11.22 -40.96 38.98
C ALA A 66 10.43 -39.85 39.70
N GLU A 67 11.08 -39.12 40.61
CA GLU A 67 10.49 -37.95 41.30
C GLU A 67 10.26 -36.80 40.30
N ILE A 68 11.31 -36.38 39.57
CA ILE A 68 11.25 -35.35 38.54
C ILE A 68 10.23 -35.71 37.44
N ALA A 69 10.15 -36.98 37.04
CA ALA A 69 9.18 -37.45 36.05
C ALA A 69 7.72 -37.30 36.53
N ARG A 70 7.44 -37.51 37.83
CA ARG A 70 6.11 -37.30 38.41
C ARG A 70 5.76 -35.82 38.51
N GLU A 71 6.71 -34.98 38.92
CA GLU A 71 6.52 -33.52 38.94
C GLU A 71 6.25 -32.99 37.53
N ALA A 72 7.02 -33.42 36.54
CA ALA A 72 6.81 -33.05 35.14
C ALA A 72 5.44 -33.53 34.60
N GLN A 73 4.98 -34.72 34.99
CA GLN A 73 3.63 -35.21 34.64
C GLN A 73 2.51 -34.37 35.28
N ALA A 74 2.67 -33.96 36.54
CA ALA A 74 1.72 -33.08 37.23
C ALA A 74 1.66 -31.70 36.56
N ILE A 75 2.80 -31.06 36.35
CA ILE A 75 2.91 -29.76 35.66
C ILE A 75 2.31 -29.85 34.24
N ALA A 76 2.57 -30.94 33.51
CA ALA A 76 2.00 -31.14 32.18
C ALA A 76 0.47 -31.38 32.18
N ALA A 77 -0.09 -31.89 33.28
CA ALA A 77 -1.54 -31.99 33.47
C ALA A 77 -2.16 -30.62 33.78
N ASP A 78 -1.56 -29.86 34.72
CA ASP A 78 -2.01 -28.52 35.10
C ASP A 78 -1.98 -27.55 33.92
N VAL A 79 -0.89 -27.58 33.12
CA VAL A 79 -0.78 -26.79 31.88
C VAL A 79 -1.83 -27.20 30.84
N ARG A 80 -2.22 -28.49 30.78
CA ARG A 80 -3.29 -28.94 29.88
C ARG A 80 -4.66 -28.45 30.33
N ASP A 81 -4.97 -28.51 31.62
CA ASP A 81 -6.22 -28.00 32.19
C ASP A 81 -6.33 -26.47 32.03
N ALA A 82 -5.27 -25.73 32.36
CA ALA A 82 -5.23 -24.28 32.18
C ALA A 82 -5.45 -23.86 30.72
N LYS A 83 -4.81 -24.55 29.75
CA LYS A 83 -5.03 -24.32 28.32
C LYS A 83 -6.45 -24.67 27.88
N ALA A 84 -7.02 -25.77 28.37
CA ALA A 84 -8.40 -26.16 28.06
C ALA A 84 -9.41 -25.12 28.56
N ARG A 85 -9.18 -24.52 29.73
CA ARG A 85 -10.02 -23.43 30.27
C ARG A 85 -9.93 -22.15 29.43
N LEU A 86 -8.72 -21.74 29.02
CA LEU A 86 -8.54 -20.58 28.14
C LEU A 86 -9.26 -20.80 26.79
N PHE A 87 -9.05 -21.95 26.14
CA PHE A 87 -9.74 -22.25 24.88
C PHE A 87 -11.27 -22.37 25.03
N ALA A 88 -11.78 -22.78 26.20
CA ALA A 88 -13.21 -22.77 26.46
C ALA A 88 -13.77 -21.34 26.55
N ASP A 89 -13.05 -20.43 27.20
CA ASP A 89 -13.41 -19.00 27.30
C ASP A 89 -13.33 -18.29 25.93
N ASP A 90 -12.27 -18.56 25.15
CA ASP A 90 -12.13 -18.11 23.76
C ASP A 90 -13.33 -18.56 22.89
N VAL A 91 -13.71 -19.83 22.98
CA VAL A 91 -14.83 -20.40 22.20
C VAL A 91 -16.17 -19.81 22.63
N VAL A 92 -16.39 -19.56 23.93
CA VAL A 92 -17.60 -18.89 24.42
C VAL A 92 -17.66 -17.45 23.91
N THR A 93 -16.56 -16.70 24.03
CA THR A 93 -16.43 -15.31 23.59
C THR A 93 -16.64 -15.18 22.08
N LEU A 94 -15.99 -16.02 21.27
CA LEU A 94 -16.15 -16.03 19.82
C LEU A 94 -17.58 -16.41 19.38
N ARG A 95 -18.23 -17.36 20.08
CA ARG A 95 -19.64 -17.69 19.81
C ARG A 95 -20.59 -16.56 20.17
N ALA A 96 -20.36 -15.85 21.27
CA ALA A 96 -21.15 -14.70 21.67
C ALA A 96 -21.01 -13.54 20.65
N ALA A 97 -19.78 -13.26 20.21
CA ALA A 97 -19.50 -12.27 19.17
C ALA A 97 -20.17 -12.65 17.84
N LEU A 98 -20.03 -13.90 17.40
CA LEU A 98 -20.68 -14.40 16.17
C LEU A 98 -22.20 -14.23 16.24
N ALA A 99 -22.83 -14.64 17.34
CA ALA A 99 -24.28 -14.48 17.53
C ALA A 99 -24.74 -13.02 17.61
N ALA A 100 -23.90 -12.10 18.09
CA ALA A 100 -24.19 -10.66 18.03
C ALA A 100 -24.11 -10.14 16.59
N HIS A 101 -23.05 -10.47 15.84
CA HIS A 101 -22.90 -10.07 14.44
C HIS A 101 -24.00 -10.63 13.54
N THR A 102 -24.39 -11.90 13.69
CA THR A 102 -25.47 -12.49 12.88
C THR A 102 -26.82 -11.81 13.12
N ARG A 103 -27.12 -11.37 14.36
CA ARG A 103 -28.33 -10.59 14.65
C ARG A 103 -28.29 -9.20 14.01
N ALA A 104 -27.17 -8.50 14.16
CA ALA A 104 -26.99 -7.19 13.54
C ALA A 104 -27.08 -7.28 12.00
N GLU A 105 -26.53 -8.32 11.37
CA GLU A 105 -26.66 -8.55 9.92
C GLU A 105 -28.12 -8.77 9.51
N GLN A 106 -28.88 -9.57 10.27
CA GLN A 106 -30.31 -9.81 10.02
C GLN A 106 -31.13 -8.53 10.15
N GLU A 107 -30.92 -7.74 11.21
CA GLU A 107 -31.57 -6.43 11.42
C GLU A 107 -31.28 -5.50 10.24
N LEU A 108 -30.00 -5.32 9.87
CA LEU A 108 -29.59 -4.50 8.72
C LEU A 108 -30.15 -4.99 7.39
N HIS A 109 -30.27 -6.32 7.20
CA HIS A 109 -30.88 -6.89 6.01
C HIS A 109 -32.38 -6.58 5.93
N THR A 110 -33.11 -6.72 7.04
CA THR A 110 -34.54 -6.37 7.08
C THR A 110 -34.78 -4.89 6.83
N GLU A 111 -33.96 -4.01 7.42
CA GLU A 111 -34.04 -2.57 7.17
C GLU A 111 -33.76 -2.24 5.69
N ARG A 112 -32.74 -2.86 5.08
CA ARG A 112 -32.43 -2.67 3.65
C ARG A 112 -33.59 -3.08 2.74
N LEU A 113 -34.32 -4.16 3.08
CA LEU A 113 -35.50 -4.59 2.32
C LEU A 113 -36.63 -3.55 2.40
N VAL A 114 -36.93 -3.04 3.60
CA VAL A 114 -37.95 -2.00 3.79
C VAL A 114 -37.60 -0.72 3.02
N LEU A 115 -36.34 -0.28 3.08
CA LEU A 115 -35.89 0.92 2.36
C LEU A 115 -35.92 0.71 0.83
N SER A 116 -35.64 -0.50 0.34
CA SER A 116 -35.75 -0.82 -1.09
C SER A 116 -37.19 -0.71 -1.60
N ASP A 117 -38.16 -1.23 -0.84
CA ASP A 117 -39.59 -1.14 -1.16
C ASP A 117 -40.09 0.32 -1.13
N GLN A 118 -39.62 1.13 -0.17
CA GLN A 118 -39.90 2.57 -0.13
C GLN A 118 -39.36 3.30 -1.37
N ILE A 119 -38.13 3.01 -1.80
CA ILE A 119 -37.53 3.61 -3.01
C ILE A 119 -38.32 3.23 -4.27
N GLU A 120 -38.77 1.98 -4.42
CA GLU A 120 -39.58 1.57 -5.57
C GLU A 120 -40.95 2.26 -5.59
N ASN A 121 -41.63 2.34 -4.43
CA ASN A 121 -42.90 3.06 -4.30
C ASN A 121 -42.77 4.56 -4.62
N THR A 122 -41.72 5.24 -4.12
CA THR A 122 -41.45 6.65 -4.47
C THR A 122 -41.19 6.82 -5.97
N ARG A 123 -40.38 5.95 -6.59
CA ARG A 123 -40.10 6.01 -8.03
C ARG A 123 -41.36 5.84 -8.88
N ALA A 124 -42.23 4.90 -8.52
CA ALA A 124 -43.52 4.72 -9.19
C ALA A 124 -44.40 5.98 -9.09
N ARG A 125 -44.42 6.65 -7.93
CA ARG A 125 -45.15 7.90 -7.71
C ARG A 125 -44.57 9.08 -8.49
N ILE A 126 -43.25 9.22 -8.57
CA ILE A 126 -42.57 10.23 -9.40
C ILE A 126 -42.95 10.04 -10.88
N ALA A 127 -42.89 8.80 -11.40
CA ALA A 127 -43.25 8.52 -12.79
C ALA A 127 -44.71 8.87 -13.11
N ALA A 128 -45.65 8.58 -12.18
CA ALA A 128 -47.05 8.95 -12.33
C ALA A 128 -47.27 10.48 -12.35
N LEU A 129 -46.55 11.24 -11.51
CA LEU A 129 -46.61 12.70 -11.48
C LEU A 129 -46.00 13.32 -12.76
N GLN A 130 -44.88 12.79 -13.25
CA GLN A 130 -44.28 13.22 -14.52
C GLN A 130 -45.24 13.00 -15.70
N GLN A 131 -45.91 11.84 -15.75
CA GLN A 131 -46.92 11.56 -16.79
C GLN A 131 -48.12 12.51 -16.71
N ALA A 132 -48.56 12.90 -15.52
CA ALA A 132 -49.63 13.89 -15.33
C ALA A 132 -49.20 15.30 -15.76
N GLN A 133 -47.95 15.70 -15.50
CA GLN A 133 -47.39 16.99 -15.92
C GLN A 133 -47.25 17.09 -17.45
N SER A 134 -46.95 15.99 -18.13
CA SER A 134 -46.90 15.91 -19.61
C SER A 134 -48.27 15.64 -20.26
N SER A 135 -49.39 15.93 -19.58
CA SER A 135 -50.72 15.67 -20.12
C SER A 135 -51.16 16.76 -21.10
N VAL A 136 -51.88 16.35 -22.15
CA VAL A 136 -52.35 17.23 -23.24
C VAL A 136 -53.10 18.47 -22.73
N ALA A 137 -53.82 18.35 -21.62
CA ALA A 137 -54.54 19.46 -20.98
C ALA A 137 -53.61 20.60 -20.50
N VAL A 138 -52.38 20.29 -20.08
CA VAL A 138 -51.39 21.29 -19.64
C VAL A 138 -50.86 22.08 -20.84
N ASP A 139 -50.62 21.41 -21.96
CA ASP A 139 -50.15 22.07 -23.19
C ASP A 139 -51.27 22.85 -23.90
N GLU A 140 -52.53 22.38 -23.85
CA GLU A 140 -53.70 23.16 -24.27
C GLU A 140 -53.85 24.44 -23.43
N ALA A 141 -53.75 24.34 -22.10
CA ALA A 141 -53.82 25.52 -21.21
C ALA A 141 -52.70 26.54 -21.51
N ARG A 142 -51.47 26.08 -21.77
CA ARG A 142 -50.35 26.94 -22.19
C ARG A 142 -50.62 27.62 -23.54
N SER A 143 -51.19 26.91 -24.51
CA SER A 143 -51.56 27.49 -25.81
C SER A 143 -52.64 28.56 -25.68
N VAL A 144 -53.62 28.38 -24.79
CA VAL A 144 -54.66 29.39 -24.52
C VAL A 144 -54.06 30.63 -23.87
N LEU A 145 -53.19 30.47 -22.87
CA LEU A 145 -52.50 31.58 -22.20
C LEU A 145 -51.73 32.46 -23.20
N PHE A 146 -50.92 31.84 -24.07
CA PHE A 146 -50.15 32.57 -25.08
C PHE A 146 -51.05 33.35 -26.07
N GLY A 147 -52.19 32.78 -26.44
CA GLY A 147 -53.20 33.47 -27.26
C GLY A 147 -53.79 34.71 -26.56
N LEU A 148 -54.07 34.62 -25.25
CA LEU A 148 -54.58 35.74 -24.45
C LEU A 148 -53.53 36.85 -24.29
N GLU A 149 -52.25 36.51 -24.06
CA GLU A 149 -51.14 37.47 -24.01
C GLU A 149 -51.00 38.24 -25.34
N GLN A 150 -51.09 37.54 -26.48
CA GLN A 150 -51.03 38.17 -27.80
C GLN A 150 -52.20 39.14 -28.06
N VAL A 151 -53.41 38.82 -27.59
CA VAL A 151 -54.57 39.72 -27.65
C VAL A 151 -54.38 40.93 -26.73
N GLN A 152 -53.89 40.73 -25.50
CA GLN A 152 -53.62 41.80 -24.56
C GLN A 152 -52.63 42.82 -25.13
N GLU A 153 -51.54 42.36 -25.75
CA GLU A 153 -50.53 43.25 -26.31
C GLU A 153 -51.04 44.01 -27.54
N ARG A 154 -51.87 43.37 -28.37
CA ARG A 154 -52.56 44.04 -29.48
C ARG A 154 -53.50 45.15 -28.98
N MET A 155 -54.22 44.92 -27.89
CA MET A 155 -55.09 45.93 -27.26
C MET A 155 -54.27 47.09 -26.68
N ARG A 156 -53.10 46.85 -26.06
CA ARG A 156 -52.18 47.93 -25.64
C ARG A 156 -51.68 48.77 -26.82
N GLY A 157 -51.31 48.12 -27.93
CA GLY A 157 -50.89 48.81 -29.15
C GLY A 157 -52.00 49.68 -29.78
N LEU A 158 -53.24 49.21 -29.76
CA LEU A 158 -54.39 50.01 -30.22
C LEU A 158 -54.68 51.18 -29.28
N PHE A 159 -54.63 50.95 -27.96
CA PHE A 159 -54.85 51.99 -26.95
C PHE A 159 -53.80 53.12 -27.02
N THR A 160 -52.52 52.79 -27.22
CA THR A 160 -51.47 53.82 -27.38
C THR A 160 -51.64 54.61 -28.67
N LEU A 161 -52.00 53.96 -29.79
CA LEU A 161 -52.29 54.63 -31.06
C LEU A 161 -53.53 55.55 -30.98
N ALA A 162 -54.58 55.11 -30.28
CA ALA A 162 -55.78 55.92 -30.04
C ALA A 162 -55.46 57.18 -29.22
N ASN A 163 -54.67 57.05 -28.15
CA ASN A 163 -54.22 58.17 -27.34
C ASN A 163 -53.30 59.13 -28.12
N GLN A 164 -52.43 58.63 -29.00
CA GLN A 164 -51.63 59.49 -29.89
C GLN A 164 -52.50 60.30 -30.86
N ARG A 165 -53.57 59.70 -31.40
CA ARG A 165 -54.55 60.42 -32.22
C ARG A 165 -55.34 61.46 -31.42
N LEU A 166 -55.76 61.14 -30.20
CA LEU A 166 -56.41 62.09 -29.29
C LEU A 166 -55.50 63.28 -28.95
N ALA A 167 -54.21 63.05 -28.72
CA ALA A 167 -53.23 64.11 -28.48
C ALA A 167 -53.06 65.04 -29.71
N LEU A 168 -52.98 64.46 -30.92
CA LEU A 168 -52.89 65.23 -32.18
C LEU A 168 -54.17 66.04 -32.46
N LEU A 169 -55.34 65.47 -32.19
CA LEU A 169 -56.62 66.20 -32.26
C LEU A 169 -56.75 67.27 -31.17
N GLY A 170 -56.02 67.14 -30.06
CA GLY A 170 -55.88 68.18 -29.05
C GLY A 170 -55.03 69.36 -29.53
N SER A 171 -53.93 69.11 -30.24
CA SER A 171 -53.01 70.17 -30.70
C SER A 171 -53.52 71.01 -31.88
N ASP A 172 -54.38 70.47 -32.74
CA ASP A 172 -54.92 71.21 -33.91
C ASP A 172 -56.02 72.24 -33.56
N ASN A 173 -56.49 72.29 -32.30
CA ASN A 173 -57.61 73.15 -31.90
C ASN A 173 -57.22 74.61 -31.56
N ASP A 174 -55.94 74.93 -31.32
CA ASP A 174 -55.53 76.26 -30.82
C ASP A 174 -55.24 77.33 -31.90
N GLU A 175 -55.19 76.97 -33.19
CA GLU A 175 -54.91 77.94 -34.28
C GLU A 175 -56.07 78.21 -35.26
N ARG A 176 -57.29 77.67 -35.04
CA ARG A 176 -58.45 77.94 -35.91
C ARG A 176 -59.72 78.31 -35.15
N GLY A 177 -59.77 79.58 -34.73
CA GLY A 177 -61.00 80.20 -34.28
C GLY A 177 -62.09 80.26 -35.37
N ALA A 178 -63.34 80.09 -34.95
CA ALA A 178 -64.56 80.36 -35.73
C ALA A 178 -64.84 79.47 -36.97
N ALA A 179 -64.85 78.15 -36.77
CA ALA A 179 -65.78 77.28 -37.50
C ALA A 179 -66.52 76.39 -36.49
N SER A 180 -67.85 76.32 -36.61
CA SER A 180 -68.67 75.47 -35.74
C SER A 180 -68.43 74.00 -36.05
N VAL A 181 -67.54 73.35 -35.30
CA VAL A 181 -67.62 71.89 -35.10
C VAL A 181 -68.81 71.65 -34.17
N THR A 182 -70.02 71.73 -34.73
CA THR A 182 -71.16 71.06 -34.10
C THR A 182 -70.80 69.60 -34.04
N VAL A 183 -70.50 69.09 -32.84
CA VAL A 183 -70.44 67.66 -32.59
C VAL A 183 -71.80 67.12 -33.04
N SER A 184 -71.81 66.45 -34.19
CA SER A 184 -73.06 66.00 -34.77
C SER A 184 -73.68 64.95 -33.84
N GLN A 185 -75.01 64.86 -33.82
CA GLN A 185 -75.68 63.84 -33.02
C GLN A 185 -75.13 62.44 -33.35
N ALA A 186 -74.82 62.18 -34.62
CA ALA A 186 -74.15 60.97 -35.08
C ALA A 186 -72.75 60.72 -34.48
N GLN A 187 -71.97 61.75 -34.14
CA GLN A 187 -70.68 61.58 -33.45
C GLN A 187 -70.86 61.28 -31.96
N ILE A 188 -71.88 61.86 -31.30
CA ILE A 188 -72.23 61.52 -29.92
C ILE A 188 -72.75 60.08 -29.86
N ASP A 189 -73.61 59.70 -30.80
CA ASP A 189 -74.18 58.36 -30.86
C ASP A 189 -73.13 57.30 -31.26
N ALA A 190 -72.17 57.64 -32.12
CA ALA A 190 -71.03 56.77 -32.41
C ALA A 190 -70.10 56.59 -31.19
N ALA A 191 -69.77 57.67 -30.48
CA ALA A 191 -68.96 57.59 -29.26
C ALA A 191 -69.69 56.83 -28.12
N ARG A 192 -71.02 56.93 -28.04
CA ARG A 192 -71.83 56.11 -27.14
C ARG A 192 -71.83 54.64 -27.54
N ALA A 193 -72.02 54.33 -28.81
CA ALA A 193 -71.94 52.95 -29.30
C ALA A 193 -70.55 52.33 -29.05
N GLU A 194 -69.47 53.10 -29.24
CA GLU A 194 -68.09 52.66 -28.94
C GLU A 194 -67.88 52.47 -27.42
N ILE A 195 -68.41 53.36 -26.57
CA ILE A 195 -68.40 53.17 -25.11
C ILE A 195 -69.23 51.94 -24.70
N ASP A 196 -70.40 51.71 -25.29
CA ASP A 196 -71.26 50.56 -24.99
C ASP A 196 -70.60 49.25 -25.45
N GLU A 197 -69.95 49.21 -26.61
CA GLU A 197 -69.19 48.08 -27.13
C GLU A 197 -67.97 47.75 -26.24
N ILE A 198 -67.19 48.77 -25.85
CA ILE A 198 -66.06 48.61 -24.92
C ILE A 198 -66.56 48.19 -23.53
N SER A 199 -67.66 48.76 -23.03
CA SER A 199 -68.22 48.41 -21.71
C SER A 199 -68.77 46.99 -21.68
N ALA A 200 -69.36 46.53 -22.79
CA ALA A 200 -69.82 45.14 -22.92
C ALA A 200 -68.64 44.15 -22.84
N GLY A 201 -67.52 44.43 -23.54
CA GLY A 201 -66.33 43.58 -23.50
C GLY A 201 -65.51 43.67 -22.20
N LEU A 202 -65.61 44.78 -21.46
CA LEU A 202 -64.79 44.99 -20.25
C LEU A 202 -65.13 44.03 -19.11
N GLY A 203 -66.40 43.69 -18.92
CA GLY A 203 -66.84 42.75 -17.89
C GLY A 203 -66.26 41.35 -18.10
N GLU A 204 -66.43 40.81 -19.32
CA GLU A 204 -65.87 39.50 -19.69
C GLU A 204 -64.34 39.46 -19.58
N ALA A 205 -63.66 40.54 -19.97
CA ALA A 205 -62.20 40.66 -19.81
C ALA A 205 -61.75 40.71 -18.34
N GLN A 206 -62.51 41.37 -17.46
CA GLN A 206 -62.22 41.40 -16.02
C GLN A 206 -62.45 40.04 -15.36
N ASP A 207 -63.54 39.35 -15.68
CA ASP A 207 -63.83 38.01 -15.16
C ASP A 207 -62.80 36.99 -15.65
N ALA A 208 -62.42 37.03 -16.93
CA ALA A 208 -61.36 36.18 -17.49
C ALA A 208 -60.01 36.43 -16.81
N ALA A 209 -59.62 37.70 -16.61
CA ALA A 209 -58.39 38.04 -15.91
C ALA A 209 -58.41 37.60 -14.43
N GLN A 210 -59.57 37.68 -13.76
CA GLN A 210 -59.71 37.19 -12.39
C GLN A 210 -59.64 35.65 -12.32
N SER A 211 -60.20 34.93 -13.30
CA SER A 211 -60.09 33.47 -13.39
C SER A 211 -58.64 33.04 -13.60
N ALA A 212 -57.95 33.61 -14.59
CA ALA A 212 -56.54 33.32 -14.88
C ALA A 212 -55.63 33.63 -13.67
N SER A 213 -55.89 34.72 -12.94
CA SER A 213 -55.16 35.04 -11.71
C SER A 213 -55.33 33.98 -10.61
N ARG A 214 -56.54 33.41 -10.45
CA ARG A 214 -56.79 32.32 -9.50
C ARG A 214 -56.10 31.02 -9.93
N GLU A 215 -56.10 30.72 -11.22
CA GLU A 215 -55.39 29.56 -11.79
C GLU A 215 -53.88 29.67 -11.59
N VAL A 216 -53.28 30.84 -11.83
CA VAL A 216 -51.85 31.09 -11.59
C VAL A 216 -51.50 30.97 -10.10
N MET A 217 -52.33 31.48 -9.18
CA MET A 217 -52.09 31.28 -7.74
C MET A 217 -52.15 29.81 -7.35
N ARG A 218 -53.10 29.06 -7.90
CA ARG A 218 -53.25 27.62 -7.66
C ARG A 218 -52.05 26.84 -8.20
N ALA A 219 -51.65 27.08 -9.44
CA ALA A 219 -50.50 26.42 -10.07
C ALA A 219 -49.18 26.70 -9.33
N ARG A 220 -49.01 27.92 -8.78
CA ARG A 220 -47.87 28.25 -7.90
C ARG A 220 -47.89 27.47 -6.60
N ALA A 221 -49.04 27.40 -5.91
CA ALA A 221 -49.15 26.62 -4.67
C ALA A 221 -48.94 25.11 -4.91
N GLU A 222 -49.36 24.58 -6.06
CA GLU A 222 -49.11 23.20 -6.47
C GLU A 222 -47.62 22.96 -6.80
N LEU A 223 -46.90 23.96 -7.35
CA LEU A 223 -45.46 23.91 -7.59
C LEU A 223 -44.65 23.99 -6.29
N ASP A 224 -44.97 24.95 -5.40
CA ASP A 224 -44.30 25.14 -4.11
C ASP A 224 -44.39 23.85 -3.24
N ALA A 225 -45.54 23.15 -3.31
CA ALA A 225 -45.73 21.86 -2.65
C ALA A 225 -44.88 20.74 -3.28
N LEU A 226 -44.75 20.72 -4.62
CA LEU A 226 -43.93 19.74 -5.32
C LEU A 226 -42.43 19.95 -5.05
N ASP A 227 -41.96 21.19 -4.99
CA ASP A 227 -40.57 21.52 -4.65
C ASP A 227 -40.22 21.10 -3.21
N LEU A 228 -41.17 21.21 -2.27
CA LEU A 228 -41.03 20.70 -0.91
C LEU A 228 -40.93 19.16 -0.87
N ASP A 229 -41.82 18.46 -1.60
CA ASP A 229 -41.77 16.99 -1.75
C ASP A 229 -40.42 16.55 -2.36
N ILE A 230 -39.93 17.24 -3.40
CA ILE A 230 -38.63 16.96 -4.04
C ILE A 230 -37.47 17.16 -3.06
N ALA A 231 -37.51 18.21 -2.23
CA ALA A 231 -36.49 18.44 -1.21
C ALA A 231 -36.48 17.33 -0.15
N GLU A 232 -37.65 16.88 0.31
CA GLU A 232 -37.76 15.76 1.26
C GLU A 232 -37.23 14.45 0.66
N GLN A 233 -37.63 14.10 -0.58
CA GLN A 233 -37.12 12.89 -1.24
C GLN A 233 -35.61 12.97 -1.50
N SER A 234 -35.06 14.14 -1.82
CA SER A 234 -33.62 14.34 -2.02
C SER A 234 -32.83 14.15 -0.72
N ALA A 235 -33.40 14.56 0.43
CA ALA A 235 -32.82 14.30 1.74
C ALA A 235 -32.84 12.80 2.10
N LEU A 236 -33.93 12.09 1.80
CA LEU A 236 -34.04 10.63 1.99
C LEU A 236 -33.03 9.86 1.13
N VAL A 237 -32.89 10.22 -0.16
CA VAL A 237 -31.86 9.62 -1.05
C VAL A 237 -30.46 9.84 -0.48
N SER A 238 -30.14 11.06 -0.05
CA SER A 238 -28.84 11.39 0.56
C SER A 238 -28.58 10.56 1.83
N GLN A 239 -29.60 10.36 2.67
CA GLN A 239 -29.51 9.52 3.86
C GLN A 239 -29.26 8.04 3.50
N HIS A 240 -29.90 7.54 2.44
CA HIS A 240 -29.70 6.17 1.96
C HIS A 240 -28.32 5.97 1.34
N ASP A 241 -27.78 6.92 0.58
CA ASP A 241 -26.42 6.84 0.04
C ASP A 241 -25.35 6.85 1.14
N MET A 242 -25.53 7.67 2.19
CA MET A 242 -24.68 7.61 3.39
C MET A 242 -24.77 6.23 4.07
N ARG A 243 -25.98 5.66 4.18
CA ARG A 243 -26.18 4.33 4.78
C ARG A 243 -25.56 3.22 3.95
N ILE A 244 -25.71 3.25 2.62
CA ILE A 244 -25.08 2.30 1.69
C ILE A 244 -23.55 2.38 1.79
N THR A 245 -22.99 3.60 1.86
CA THR A 245 -21.55 3.82 2.00
C THR A 245 -21.02 3.24 3.31
N SER A 246 -21.73 3.48 4.43
CA SER A 246 -21.42 2.90 5.74
C SER A 246 -21.46 1.35 5.71
N LEU A 247 -22.52 0.77 5.12
CA LEU A 247 -22.68 -0.68 4.99
C LEU A 247 -21.65 -1.34 4.06
N ARG A 248 -21.16 -0.64 3.03
CA ARG A 248 -20.03 -1.11 2.22
C ARG A 248 -18.75 -1.14 3.04
N GLY A 249 -18.45 -0.08 3.80
CA GLY A 249 -17.29 -0.03 4.67
C GLY A 249 -17.28 -1.14 5.74
N THR A 250 -18.43 -1.46 6.35
CA THR A 250 -18.51 -2.58 7.32
C THR A 250 -18.36 -3.94 6.64
N ALA A 251 -18.92 -4.12 5.44
CA ALA A 251 -18.76 -5.35 4.66
C ALA A 251 -17.30 -5.59 4.21
N GLU A 252 -16.59 -4.54 3.78
CA GLU A 252 -15.17 -4.60 3.41
C GLU A 252 -14.29 -4.91 4.62
N ALA A 253 -14.54 -4.28 5.78
CA ALA A 253 -13.86 -4.59 7.03
C ALA A 253 -14.09 -6.06 7.48
N ALA A 254 -15.31 -6.56 7.34
CA ALA A 254 -15.64 -7.96 7.64
C ALA A 254 -14.96 -8.94 6.67
N ALA A 255 -14.92 -8.62 5.37
CA ALA A 255 -14.23 -9.42 4.35
C ALA A 255 -12.72 -9.48 4.59
N SER A 256 -12.09 -8.34 4.93
CA SER A 256 -10.67 -8.27 5.30
C SER A 256 -10.36 -9.09 6.56
N THR A 257 -11.22 -8.99 7.58
CA THR A 257 -11.12 -9.82 8.80
C THR A 257 -11.23 -11.31 8.50
N LEU A 258 -12.18 -11.71 7.63
CA LEU A 258 -12.34 -13.10 7.20
C LEU A 258 -11.11 -13.61 6.41
N ALA A 259 -10.50 -12.77 5.56
CA ALA A 259 -9.27 -13.11 4.86
C ALA A 259 -8.09 -13.31 5.83
N ALA A 260 -7.95 -12.44 6.83
CA ALA A 260 -6.93 -12.57 7.88
C ALA A 260 -7.11 -13.87 8.70
N VAL A 261 -8.35 -14.21 9.09
CA VAL A 261 -8.66 -15.45 9.80
C VAL A 261 -8.35 -16.68 8.93
N ARG A 262 -8.74 -16.68 7.65
CA ARG A 262 -8.43 -17.78 6.71
C ARG A 262 -6.93 -17.99 6.53
N SER A 263 -6.15 -16.90 6.39
CA SER A 263 -4.69 -16.94 6.37
C SER A 263 -4.10 -17.47 7.69
N GLY A 264 -4.69 -17.08 8.83
CA GLY A 264 -4.39 -17.66 10.14
C GLY A 264 -4.57 -19.18 10.18
N VAL A 265 -5.74 -19.68 9.77
CA VAL A 265 -6.07 -21.11 9.73
C VAL A 265 -5.12 -21.88 8.81
N ALA A 266 -4.83 -21.37 7.61
CA ALA A 266 -3.92 -22.02 6.67
C ALA A 266 -2.50 -22.15 7.25
N ARG A 267 -1.99 -21.12 7.94
CA ARG A 267 -0.69 -21.18 8.64
C ARG A 267 -0.68 -22.22 9.77
N GLN A 268 -1.76 -22.31 10.55
CA GLN A 268 -1.86 -23.31 11.63
C GLN A 268 -1.97 -24.75 11.08
N GLN A 269 -2.69 -24.95 9.97
CA GLN A 269 -2.75 -26.25 9.28
C GLN A 269 -1.38 -26.68 8.73
N ALA A 270 -0.65 -25.76 8.11
CA ALA A 270 0.71 -26.03 7.63
C ALA A 270 1.68 -26.35 8.80
N ALA A 271 1.59 -25.61 9.91
CA ALA A 271 2.38 -25.86 11.11
C ALA A 271 2.06 -27.22 11.76
N LEU A 272 0.78 -27.63 11.77
CA LEU A 272 0.35 -28.96 12.23
C LEU A 272 0.91 -30.06 11.34
N ALA A 273 0.77 -29.95 10.01
CA ALA A 273 1.31 -30.94 9.08
C ALA A 273 2.83 -31.11 9.24
N ALA A 274 3.58 -29.99 9.35
CA ALA A 274 5.02 -30.01 9.60
C ALA A 274 5.40 -30.53 11.01
N ALA A 275 4.48 -30.54 11.98
CA ALA A 275 4.69 -31.17 13.28
C ALA A 275 4.38 -32.67 13.25
N GLU A 276 3.36 -33.10 12.49
CA GLU A 276 3.05 -34.51 12.28
C GLU A 276 4.11 -35.23 11.44
N GLU A 277 4.71 -34.56 10.47
CA GLU A 277 5.82 -35.11 9.68
C GLU A 277 7.05 -35.38 10.54
N ARG A 278 7.53 -34.35 11.27
CA ARG A 278 8.63 -34.50 12.24
C ARG A 278 8.36 -35.55 13.31
N ARG A 279 7.09 -35.77 13.68
CA ARG A 279 6.71 -36.85 14.58
C ARG A 279 6.88 -38.22 13.90
N ARG A 280 6.47 -38.38 12.63
CA ARG A 280 6.68 -39.63 11.87
C ARG A 280 8.17 -39.90 11.68
N GLU A 281 8.94 -38.92 11.21
CA GLU A 281 10.40 -39.02 11.09
C GLU A 281 11.06 -39.46 12.41
N ALA A 282 10.68 -38.86 13.54
CA ALA A 282 11.20 -39.25 14.85
C ALA A 282 10.75 -40.65 15.32
N GLN A 283 9.56 -41.11 14.91
CA GLN A 283 9.08 -42.47 15.18
C GLN A 283 9.83 -43.51 14.34
N ASP A 284 10.08 -43.21 13.06
CA ASP A 284 10.82 -44.09 12.15
C ASP A 284 12.31 -44.20 12.59
N VAL A 285 12.91 -43.08 13.00
CA VAL A 285 14.25 -43.08 13.61
C VAL A 285 14.27 -43.90 14.90
N LEU A 286 13.30 -43.75 15.80
CA LEU A 286 13.21 -44.54 17.03
C LEU A 286 13.11 -46.05 16.73
N ALA A 287 12.23 -46.43 15.79
CA ALA A 287 12.08 -47.84 15.37
C ALA A 287 13.39 -48.39 14.79
N SER A 288 14.12 -47.62 13.97
CA SER A 288 15.41 -48.03 13.43
C SER A 288 16.51 -48.22 14.49
N ILE A 289 16.42 -47.49 15.61
CA ILE A 289 17.32 -47.64 16.76
C ILE A 289 16.93 -48.86 17.62
N GLU A 290 15.64 -49.18 17.71
CA GLU A 290 15.15 -50.37 18.43
C GLU A 290 15.38 -51.68 17.64
N GLU A 291 15.35 -51.65 16.30
CA GLU A 291 15.69 -52.79 15.43
C GLU A 291 17.20 -52.99 15.22
N ALA A 292 18.02 -51.98 15.50
CA ALA A 292 19.48 -52.11 15.40
C ALA A 292 20.04 -53.01 16.52
N GLU A 293 20.44 -54.24 16.16
CA GLU A 293 21.32 -55.04 17.03
C GLU A 293 22.55 -54.21 17.42
N ALA A 294 22.89 -54.22 18.72
CA ALA A 294 23.94 -53.38 19.29
C ALA A 294 25.24 -53.43 18.45
N PRO A 295 25.66 -52.31 17.83
CA PRO A 295 26.74 -52.34 16.85
C PRO A 295 28.04 -52.91 17.43
N SER A 296 28.68 -53.79 16.67
CA SER A 296 29.97 -54.39 17.03
C SER A 296 31.13 -53.42 16.79
N GLY A 297 31.20 -52.36 17.59
CA GLY A 297 32.28 -51.37 17.65
C GLY A 297 32.60 -50.98 19.09
N THR A 298 33.78 -50.42 19.35
CA THR A 298 34.09 -49.97 20.71
C THR A 298 33.36 -48.67 21.04
N VAL A 299 32.95 -48.49 22.30
CA VAL A 299 32.23 -47.29 22.77
C VAL A 299 32.98 -45.99 22.42
N ALA A 300 34.32 -46.04 22.39
CA ALA A 300 35.18 -44.90 22.04
C ALA A 300 35.05 -44.48 20.56
N GLU A 301 34.96 -45.44 19.63
CA GLU A 301 34.82 -45.15 18.18
C GLU A 301 33.45 -44.54 17.88
N HIS A 302 32.39 -45.07 18.50
CA HIS A 302 31.05 -44.51 18.36
C HIS A 302 30.93 -43.11 19.00
N SER A 303 31.53 -42.87 20.17
CA SER A 303 31.61 -41.53 20.76
C SER A 303 32.35 -40.53 19.85
N ALA A 304 33.49 -40.91 19.27
CA ALA A 304 34.25 -40.04 18.38
C ALA A 304 33.49 -39.71 17.09
N SER A 305 32.83 -40.70 16.48
CA SER A 305 31.98 -40.49 15.30
C SER A 305 30.76 -39.62 15.61
N TYR A 306 30.13 -39.83 16.78
CA TYR A 306 29.00 -39.02 17.24
C TYR A 306 29.40 -37.57 17.50
N GLU A 307 30.51 -37.32 18.21
CA GLU A 307 31.01 -35.95 18.41
C GLU A 307 31.37 -35.26 17.09
N SER A 308 31.97 -35.97 16.13
CA SER A 308 32.27 -35.41 14.81
C SER A 308 31.01 -35.05 14.04
N ALA A 309 30.00 -35.92 14.03
CA ALA A 309 28.71 -35.67 13.38
C ALA A 309 27.94 -34.54 14.06
N GLN A 310 27.95 -34.47 15.40
CA GLN A 310 27.28 -33.42 16.16
C GLN A 310 27.93 -32.04 15.93
N ARG A 311 29.27 -31.96 15.82
CA ARG A 311 29.96 -30.72 15.43
C ARG A 311 29.59 -30.29 14.01
N ALA A 312 29.67 -31.21 13.04
CA ALA A 312 29.29 -30.92 11.65
C ALA A 312 27.82 -30.45 11.51
N ALA A 313 26.90 -31.06 12.27
CA ALA A 313 25.50 -30.63 12.33
C ALA A 313 25.36 -29.22 12.94
N SER A 314 26.03 -28.96 14.07
CA SER A 314 26.01 -27.64 14.71
C SER A 314 26.61 -26.54 13.82
N ASP A 315 27.69 -26.83 13.09
CA ASP A 315 28.33 -25.89 12.18
C ASP A 315 27.41 -25.60 10.97
N ALA A 316 26.73 -26.63 10.43
CA ALA A 316 25.74 -26.47 9.36
C ALA A 316 24.49 -25.70 9.81
N GLU A 317 23.98 -25.95 11.02
CA GLU A 317 22.86 -25.19 11.61
C GLU A 317 23.21 -23.70 11.77
N LEU A 318 24.40 -23.38 12.28
CA LEU A 318 24.89 -22.01 12.43
C LEU A 318 25.07 -21.31 11.07
N ALA A 319 25.59 -22.03 10.05
CA ALA A 319 25.71 -21.50 8.69
C ALA A 319 24.33 -21.23 8.07
N LEU A 320 23.37 -22.15 8.23
CA LEU A 320 22.02 -22.01 7.72
C LEU A 320 21.26 -20.85 8.40
N GLU A 321 21.46 -20.64 9.70
CA GLU A 321 20.85 -19.52 10.43
C GLU A 321 21.49 -18.17 10.02
N SER A 322 22.81 -18.13 9.82
CA SER A 322 23.49 -16.94 9.27
C SER A 322 22.97 -16.58 7.87
N LEU A 323 22.79 -17.56 6.99
CA LEU A 323 22.21 -17.35 5.65
C LEU A 323 20.74 -16.87 5.72
N ARG A 324 19.96 -17.31 6.71
CA ARG A 324 18.58 -16.83 6.92
C ARG A 324 18.54 -15.36 7.34
N GLU A 325 19.34 -14.95 8.33
CA GLU A 325 19.35 -13.55 8.77
C GLU A 325 19.89 -12.62 7.67
N GLN A 326 20.94 -13.04 6.94
CA GLN A 326 21.42 -12.29 5.77
C GLN A 326 20.34 -12.14 4.69
N LEU A 327 19.60 -13.22 4.39
CA LEU A 327 18.52 -13.19 3.42
C LEU A 327 17.37 -12.27 3.87
N HIS A 328 16.92 -12.37 5.13
CA HIS A 328 15.89 -11.47 5.67
C HIS A 328 16.38 -10.02 5.82
N GLY A 329 17.66 -9.78 6.03
CA GLY A 329 18.26 -8.44 5.93
C GLY A 329 18.12 -7.87 4.51
N ALA A 330 18.57 -8.61 3.50
CA ALA A 330 18.52 -8.19 2.11
C ALA A 330 17.09 -8.08 1.55
N GLU A 331 16.16 -8.97 1.96
CA GLU A 331 14.74 -8.87 1.61
C GLU A 331 14.10 -7.59 2.19
N ARG A 332 14.41 -7.24 3.45
CA ARG A 332 13.95 -5.96 4.06
C ARG A 332 14.56 -4.73 3.38
N GLU A 333 15.83 -4.77 2.97
CA GLU A 333 16.47 -3.68 2.20
C GLU A 333 15.79 -3.52 0.83
N ALA A 334 15.50 -4.63 0.13
CA ALA A 334 14.80 -4.61 -1.15
C ALA A 334 13.37 -4.04 -1.03
N ASP A 335 12.58 -4.47 -0.04
CA ASP A 335 11.22 -3.96 0.17
C ASP A 335 11.21 -2.45 0.48
N ALA A 336 12.17 -1.98 1.28
CA ALA A 336 12.35 -0.55 1.58
C ALA A 336 12.74 0.26 0.33
N LEU A 337 13.61 -0.28 -0.52
CA LEU A 337 14.01 0.35 -1.78
C LEU A 337 12.87 0.37 -2.80
N ILE A 338 12.08 -0.70 -2.91
CA ILE A 338 10.85 -0.74 -3.74
C ILE A 338 9.89 0.37 -3.30
N ALA A 339 9.62 0.49 -1.99
CA ALA A 339 8.76 1.54 -1.46
C ALA A 339 9.32 2.95 -1.75
N LYS A 340 10.64 3.14 -1.63
CA LYS A 340 11.32 4.42 -1.94
C LYS A 340 11.21 4.79 -3.42
N VAL A 341 11.49 3.84 -4.32
CA VAL A 341 11.38 4.04 -5.78
C VAL A 341 9.93 4.36 -6.18
N ALA A 342 8.94 3.65 -5.60
CA ALA A 342 7.53 3.93 -5.84
C ALA A 342 7.10 5.32 -5.33
N ALA A 343 7.55 5.71 -4.13
CA ALA A 343 7.25 7.02 -3.56
C ALA A 343 7.86 8.17 -4.37
N LEU A 344 9.14 8.06 -4.76
CA LEU A 344 9.80 9.05 -5.62
C LEU A 344 9.19 9.08 -7.03
N GLY A 345 8.85 7.92 -7.60
CA GLY A 345 8.12 7.83 -8.87
C GLY A 345 6.75 8.52 -8.82
N SER A 346 6.02 8.39 -7.71
CA SER A 346 4.75 9.10 -7.50
C SER A 346 4.92 10.60 -7.26
N ALA A 347 6.01 11.03 -6.63
CA ALA A 347 6.34 12.46 -6.49
C ALA A 347 6.69 13.10 -7.84
N LEU A 348 7.24 12.31 -8.78
CA LEU A 348 7.58 12.74 -10.14
C LEU A 348 6.40 12.69 -11.13
N SER A 349 5.23 12.16 -10.77
CA SER A 349 4.13 11.90 -11.72
C SER A 349 3.09 13.05 -11.86
N ILE A 350 3.29 14.17 -11.15
CA ILE A 350 2.35 15.31 -11.03
C ILE A 350 3.22 16.59 -10.86
N THR A 351 3.08 17.72 -11.56
CA THR A 351 2.22 18.19 -12.68
C THR A 351 2.99 19.22 -13.52
N GLY A 352 2.66 19.39 -14.80
CA GLY A 352 3.19 20.51 -15.62
C GLY A 352 2.89 20.36 -17.11
N GLY A 353 2.80 21.48 -17.85
CA GLY A 353 2.43 21.46 -19.27
C GLY A 353 3.38 20.62 -20.14
N ALA A 354 4.67 20.60 -19.81
CA ALA A 354 5.68 19.76 -20.46
C ALA A 354 5.35 18.26 -20.36
N ALA A 355 4.94 17.80 -19.17
CA ALA A 355 4.60 16.39 -18.92
C ALA A 355 3.34 15.97 -19.67
N GLU A 356 2.34 16.86 -19.80
CA GLU A 356 1.15 16.58 -20.60
C GLU A 356 1.45 16.47 -22.10
N ILE A 357 2.37 17.29 -22.63
CA ILE A 357 2.80 17.21 -24.03
C ILE A 357 3.53 15.89 -24.28
N VAL A 358 4.46 15.51 -23.40
CA VAL A 358 5.16 14.21 -23.50
C VAL A 358 4.18 13.03 -23.39
N ALA A 359 3.14 13.14 -22.54
CA ALA A 359 2.09 12.12 -22.41
C ALA A 359 1.12 12.07 -23.60
N THR A 360 0.86 13.21 -24.26
CA THR A 360 0.08 13.28 -25.52
C THR A 360 0.86 12.60 -26.65
N GLY A 361 2.19 12.76 -26.65
CA GLY A 361 3.11 12.17 -27.61
C GLY A 361 3.12 12.91 -28.95
N GLY A 362 4.16 12.68 -29.74
CA GLY A 362 4.34 13.33 -31.04
C GLY A 362 5.58 12.81 -31.75
N THR A 363 5.64 12.98 -33.07
CA THR A 363 6.86 12.69 -33.83
C THR A 363 7.94 13.72 -33.44
N GLY A 364 9.15 13.25 -33.15
CA GLY A 364 10.26 14.10 -32.71
C GLY A 364 10.27 14.48 -31.21
N ILE A 365 9.33 14.02 -30.39
CA ILE A 365 9.35 14.25 -28.93
C ILE A 365 10.09 13.08 -28.26
N ARG A 366 11.21 13.35 -27.58
CA ARG A 366 12.04 12.32 -26.92
C ARG A 366 11.69 12.08 -25.45
N GLY A 367 11.11 13.06 -24.75
CA GLY A 367 10.71 12.92 -23.34
C GLY A 367 10.85 14.23 -22.56
N LEU A 368 10.98 14.13 -21.24
CA LEU A 368 11.35 15.27 -20.38
C LEU A 368 12.87 15.38 -20.24
N VAL A 369 13.38 16.60 -20.05
CA VAL A 369 14.81 16.83 -19.83
C VAL A 369 15.31 16.10 -18.57
N SER A 370 14.54 16.09 -17.48
CA SER A 370 14.89 15.36 -16.24
C SER A 370 15.20 13.87 -16.45
N ASP A 371 14.58 13.24 -17.45
CA ASP A 371 14.65 11.80 -17.67
C ASP A 371 15.78 11.44 -18.66
N ALA A 372 16.35 12.44 -19.35
CA ALA A 372 17.45 12.30 -20.30
C ALA A 372 18.80 12.82 -19.75
N VAL A 373 18.85 13.24 -18.49
CA VAL A 373 20.03 13.82 -17.83
C VAL A 373 20.45 12.96 -16.64
N GLN A 374 21.64 12.35 -16.73
CA GLN A 374 22.27 11.64 -15.62
C GLN A 374 23.39 12.50 -15.04
N VAL A 375 23.37 12.74 -13.73
CA VAL A 375 24.36 13.57 -13.02
C VAL A 375 25.17 12.71 -12.06
N GLN A 376 26.48 13.00 -11.92
CA GLN A 376 27.34 12.34 -10.93
C GLN A 376 26.91 12.70 -9.49
N PRO A 377 26.95 11.76 -8.53
CA PRO A 377 26.56 12.02 -7.15
C PRO A 377 27.31 13.19 -6.50
N GLY A 378 26.57 14.09 -5.85
CA GLY A 378 27.09 15.29 -5.19
C GLY A 378 27.26 16.52 -6.10
N TYR A 379 26.62 16.53 -7.27
CA TYR A 379 26.56 17.64 -8.22
C TYR A 379 25.13 17.98 -8.69
N GLU A 380 24.12 17.25 -8.22
CA GLU A 380 22.72 17.32 -8.66
C GLU A 380 22.14 18.72 -8.46
N ALA A 381 22.28 19.29 -7.25
CA ALA A 381 21.81 20.63 -6.92
C ALA A 381 22.51 21.72 -7.76
N ALA A 382 23.79 21.54 -8.11
CA ALA A 382 24.51 22.47 -8.97
C ALA A 382 23.96 22.48 -10.40
N ILE A 383 23.69 21.29 -10.97
CA ILE A 383 23.13 21.17 -12.32
C ILE A 383 21.66 21.60 -12.34
N ALA A 384 20.87 21.24 -11.34
CA ALA A 384 19.49 21.69 -11.17
C ALA A 384 19.38 23.22 -11.06
N ALA A 385 20.27 23.87 -10.29
CA ALA A 385 20.28 25.33 -10.17
C ALA A 385 20.61 26.05 -11.49
N VAL A 386 21.44 25.44 -12.35
CA VAL A 386 21.82 26.01 -13.66
C VAL A 386 20.75 25.76 -14.72
N LEU A 387 20.19 24.56 -14.82
CA LEU A 387 19.12 24.25 -15.77
C LEU A 387 17.81 24.96 -15.37
N GLY A 388 17.49 25.02 -14.07
CA GLY A 388 16.29 25.67 -13.55
C GLY A 388 15.03 25.13 -14.26
N PRO A 389 14.16 26.00 -14.82
CA PRO A 389 12.97 25.59 -15.57
C PRO A 389 13.25 24.58 -16.71
N LEU A 390 14.42 24.65 -17.36
CA LEU A 390 14.80 23.71 -18.44
C LEU A 390 14.87 22.26 -17.96
N ALA A 391 15.08 22.00 -16.68
CA ALA A 391 15.09 20.64 -16.12
C ALA A 391 13.71 19.97 -16.17
N GLU A 392 12.63 20.76 -16.18
CA GLU A 392 11.24 20.31 -16.29
C GLU A 392 10.70 20.44 -17.73
N GLY A 393 11.52 20.92 -18.66
CA GLY A 393 11.17 21.14 -20.06
C GLY A 393 11.05 19.86 -20.90
N VAL A 394 10.54 20.03 -22.12
CA VAL A 394 10.38 18.96 -23.12
C VAL A 394 11.67 18.83 -23.94
N LEU A 395 12.16 17.60 -24.11
CA LEU A 395 13.26 17.27 -25.01
C LEU A 395 12.70 16.83 -26.38
N VAL A 396 13.10 17.52 -27.44
CA VAL A 396 12.72 17.23 -28.84
C VAL A 396 13.95 16.97 -29.72
N GLU A 397 13.77 16.39 -30.90
CA GLU A 397 14.89 16.05 -31.80
C GLU A 397 15.51 17.27 -32.48
N ASP A 398 14.67 18.16 -33.03
CA ASP A 398 15.09 19.29 -33.86
C ASP A 398 14.28 20.59 -33.60
N PHE A 399 14.68 21.67 -34.27
CA PHE A 399 14.00 22.98 -34.19
C PHE A 399 12.59 22.96 -34.80
N GLU A 400 12.32 22.16 -35.83
CA GLU A 400 11.01 22.10 -36.49
C GLU A 400 9.96 21.53 -35.53
N THR A 401 10.32 20.43 -34.86
CA THR A 401 9.54 19.84 -33.77
C THR A 401 9.39 20.82 -32.61
N ALA A 402 10.44 21.56 -32.23
CA ALA A 402 10.36 22.55 -31.16
C ALA A 402 9.31 23.64 -31.44
N PHE A 403 9.26 24.16 -32.67
CA PHE A 403 8.25 25.15 -33.06
C PHE A 403 6.84 24.57 -33.11
N ALA A 404 6.67 23.32 -33.56
CA ALA A 404 5.37 22.64 -33.54
C ALA A 404 4.83 22.46 -32.11
N VAL A 405 5.68 21.97 -31.19
CA VAL A 405 5.36 21.80 -29.77
C VAL A 405 5.04 23.15 -29.09
N ALA A 406 5.79 24.20 -29.41
CA ALA A 406 5.52 25.55 -28.89
C ALA A 406 4.17 26.11 -29.37
N ALA A 407 3.77 25.84 -30.61
CA ALA A 407 2.48 26.26 -31.14
C ALA A 407 1.31 25.53 -30.45
N GLU A 408 1.41 24.20 -30.27
CA GLU A 408 0.39 23.42 -29.56
C GLU A 408 0.25 23.85 -28.09
N ALA A 409 1.37 24.13 -27.41
CA ALA A 409 1.38 24.64 -26.04
C ALA A 409 0.62 25.97 -25.90
N ALA A 410 0.80 26.88 -26.86
CA ALA A 410 0.16 28.19 -26.89
C ALA A 410 -1.36 28.08 -27.10
N ASP A 411 -1.80 27.28 -28.08
CA ASP A 411 -3.23 27.06 -28.36
C ASP A 411 -3.95 26.34 -27.19
N GLY A 412 -3.26 25.40 -26.54
CA GLY A 412 -3.80 24.61 -25.42
C GLY A 412 -3.86 25.34 -24.07
N ARG A 413 -3.37 26.58 -23.95
CA ARG A 413 -3.19 27.32 -22.67
C ARG A 413 -2.35 26.55 -21.63
N ARG A 414 -1.40 25.72 -22.05
CA ARG A 414 -0.67 24.77 -21.16
C ARG A 414 0.44 25.41 -20.29
N GLY A 415 0.38 26.73 -20.07
CA GLY A 415 1.39 27.49 -19.30
C GLY A 415 2.65 27.83 -20.10
N VAL A 416 3.71 28.21 -19.38
CA VAL A 416 5.06 28.38 -19.96
C VAL A 416 5.74 27.03 -20.00
N ILE A 417 6.35 26.68 -21.14
CA ILE A 417 7.03 25.40 -21.36
C ILE A 417 8.38 25.69 -22.01
N ASP A 418 9.45 25.23 -21.36
CA ASP A 418 10.78 25.24 -21.93
C ASP A 418 10.99 24.01 -22.84
N ILE A 419 11.66 24.21 -23.97
CA ILE A 419 11.89 23.18 -24.98
C ILE A 419 13.38 23.11 -25.28
N VAL A 420 13.97 21.92 -25.17
CA VAL A 420 15.39 21.66 -25.40
C VAL A 420 15.55 20.72 -26.58
N ILE A 421 16.51 21.03 -27.46
CA ILE A 421 16.76 20.27 -28.68
C ILE A 421 17.91 19.30 -28.43
N ALA A 422 17.64 18.01 -28.56
CA ALA A 422 18.60 16.96 -28.25
C ALA A 422 19.82 16.98 -29.17
N ASP A 423 19.58 17.12 -30.49
CA ASP A 423 20.61 16.97 -31.51
C ASP A 423 21.04 18.34 -32.04
N THR A 424 22.15 18.86 -31.49
CA THR A 424 22.76 20.13 -31.91
C THR A 424 24.27 19.95 -32.11
N PRO A 425 24.90 20.75 -32.99
CA PRO A 425 26.36 20.70 -33.18
C PRO A 425 27.10 20.95 -31.85
N HIS A 426 28.10 20.13 -31.53
CA HIS A 426 28.84 20.25 -30.27
C HIS A 426 29.59 21.57 -30.15
N MET A 427 29.35 22.31 -29.06
CA MET A 427 30.16 23.45 -28.65
C MET A 427 31.38 22.98 -27.85
N ARG A 428 32.49 23.73 -27.94
CA ARG A 428 33.67 23.50 -27.10
C ARG A 428 33.37 24.00 -25.69
N ALA A 429 33.44 23.11 -24.72
CA ALA A 429 33.31 23.47 -23.31
C ALA A 429 34.50 24.29 -22.80
N VAL A 430 34.24 25.11 -21.79
CA VAL A 430 35.26 25.87 -21.04
C VAL A 430 36.19 24.93 -20.28
N GLU A 431 37.46 25.29 -20.21
CA GLU A 431 38.48 24.51 -19.49
C GLU A 431 38.38 24.75 -17.97
N GLY A 432 38.66 23.72 -17.17
CA GLY A 432 38.56 23.80 -15.71
C GLY A 432 39.60 24.72 -15.07
N ALA A 433 39.27 25.25 -13.90
CA ALA A 433 40.15 26.09 -13.10
C ALA A 433 40.45 25.44 -11.73
N ALA A 434 41.42 25.97 -10.99
CA ALA A 434 41.77 25.46 -9.66
C ALA A 434 40.58 25.59 -8.69
N GLY A 435 39.95 24.46 -8.35
CA GLY A 435 38.75 24.40 -7.49
C GLY A 435 37.40 24.52 -8.22
N ALA A 436 37.38 24.53 -9.55
CA ALA A 436 36.14 24.54 -10.34
C ALA A 436 36.26 23.72 -11.63
N ARG A 437 35.39 22.72 -11.81
CA ARG A 437 35.45 21.77 -12.94
C ARG A 437 34.32 22.00 -13.96
N PRO A 438 34.49 21.66 -15.25
CA PRO A 438 33.42 21.83 -16.24
C PRO A 438 32.17 20.98 -15.93
N ALA A 439 30.99 21.58 -16.00
CA ALA A 439 29.72 20.89 -15.75
C ALA A 439 29.47 19.72 -16.72
N VAL A 440 29.99 19.82 -17.96
CA VAL A 440 29.91 18.77 -18.98
C VAL A 440 30.70 17.49 -18.65
N GLU A 441 31.53 17.48 -17.59
CA GLU A 441 32.22 16.28 -17.09
C GLU A 441 31.42 15.53 -16.02
N VAL A 442 30.51 16.22 -15.32
CA VAL A 442 29.68 15.66 -14.25
C VAL A 442 28.29 15.24 -14.73
N VAL A 443 27.99 15.46 -16.01
CA VAL A 443 26.69 15.16 -16.64
C VAL A 443 26.85 14.30 -17.88
N ASN A 444 26.07 13.23 -17.96
CA ASN A 444 25.80 12.47 -19.18
C ASN A 444 24.41 12.85 -19.69
N ALA A 445 24.36 13.53 -20.84
CA ALA A 445 23.12 14.07 -21.43
C ALA A 445 23.25 14.27 -22.96
N PRO A 446 22.12 14.44 -23.69
CA PRO A 446 22.09 14.86 -25.10
C PRO A 446 22.90 16.12 -25.42
N ALA A 447 23.26 16.28 -26.70
CA ALA A 447 24.16 17.33 -27.16
C ALA A 447 23.70 18.75 -26.82
N GLY A 448 22.40 19.05 -26.97
CA GLY A 448 21.86 20.37 -26.59
C GLY A 448 22.00 20.71 -25.10
N ILE A 449 21.81 19.75 -24.21
CA ILE A 449 21.97 19.97 -22.77
C ILE A 449 23.45 20.15 -22.42
N ARG A 450 24.34 19.38 -23.06
CA ARG A 450 25.80 19.58 -22.92
C ARG A 450 26.27 20.93 -23.49
N ASN A 451 25.62 21.43 -24.53
CA ASN A 451 25.87 22.77 -25.07
C ASN A 451 25.41 23.88 -24.13
N ILE A 452 24.23 23.74 -23.49
CA ILE A 452 23.77 24.66 -22.43
C ILE A 452 24.78 24.69 -21.27
N LEU A 453 25.31 23.52 -20.88
CA LEU A 453 26.31 23.38 -19.81
C LEU A 453 27.76 23.69 -20.23
N SER A 454 28.02 24.06 -21.50
CA SER A 454 29.38 24.21 -22.03
C SER A 454 30.18 25.38 -21.42
N HIS A 455 29.49 26.43 -20.99
CA HIS A 455 30.07 27.62 -20.33
C HIS A 455 29.80 27.65 -18.81
N VAL A 456 29.68 26.46 -18.21
CA VAL A 456 29.33 26.28 -16.80
C VAL A 456 30.44 25.53 -16.06
N LEU A 457 30.94 26.10 -14.97
CA LEU A 457 31.88 25.47 -14.05
C LEU A 457 31.19 25.16 -12.71
N VAL A 458 31.49 24.00 -12.12
CA VAL A 458 31.03 23.61 -10.79
C VAL A 458 32.17 23.68 -9.80
N ALA A 459 32.02 24.52 -8.77
CA ALA A 459 32.96 24.71 -7.67
C ALA A 459 32.48 24.01 -6.39
N ASP A 460 33.41 23.66 -5.50
CA ASP A 460 33.08 22.95 -4.26
C ASP A 460 32.28 23.82 -3.27
N ASP A 461 32.65 25.08 -3.12
CA ASP A 461 32.02 26.05 -2.21
C ASP A 461 32.07 27.50 -2.75
N LEU A 462 31.43 28.44 -2.05
CA LEU A 462 31.42 29.88 -2.40
C LEU A 462 32.83 30.51 -2.47
N PRO A 463 33.76 30.25 -1.52
CA PRO A 463 35.16 30.64 -1.66
C PRO A 463 35.84 30.14 -2.94
N ALA A 464 35.68 28.85 -3.28
CA ALA A 464 36.24 28.26 -4.50
C ALA A 464 35.61 28.88 -5.76
N ALA A 465 34.29 29.11 -5.77
CA ALA A 465 33.61 29.79 -6.87
C ALA A 465 34.15 31.21 -7.10
N ARG A 466 34.38 31.98 -6.02
CA ARG A 466 34.98 33.32 -6.08
C ARG A 466 36.43 33.28 -6.57
N ASN A 467 37.21 32.30 -6.12
CA ASN A 467 38.59 32.13 -6.58
C ASN A 467 38.64 31.78 -8.07
N ALA A 468 37.78 30.89 -8.54
CA ALA A 468 37.64 30.55 -9.96
C ALA A 468 37.23 31.78 -10.80
N GLN A 469 36.24 32.56 -10.35
CA GLN A 469 35.84 33.81 -11.02
C GLN A 469 37.01 34.80 -11.13
N THR A 470 37.79 34.95 -10.05
CA THR A 470 38.95 35.86 -10.03
C THR A 470 40.10 35.36 -10.90
N ALA A 471 40.31 34.04 -10.98
CA ALA A 471 41.40 33.42 -11.74
C ALA A 471 41.12 33.35 -13.25
N LEU A 472 39.86 33.22 -13.66
CA LEU A 472 39.45 33.23 -15.07
C LEU A 472 39.30 34.65 -15.62
N GLY A 473 38.89 35.60 -14.77
CA GLY A 473 38.84 37.02 -15.09
C GLY A 473 37.95 37.38 -16.29
N ASN A 474 38.05 38.63 -16.74
CA ASN A 474 37.34 39.10 -17.94
C ASN A 474 38.08 38.70 -19.24
N GLU A 475 38.89 37.64 -19.24
CA GLU A 475 39.66 37.19 -20.41
C GLU A 475 38.83 36.31 -21.37
N SER A 476 37.67 35.81 -20.93
CA SER A 476 36.70 35.14 -21.79
C SER A 476 35.77 36.15 -22.47
N GLU A 477 35.73 36.15 -23.81
CA GLU A 477 34.73 36.91 -24.59
C GLU A 477 33.31 36.35 -24.43
N VAL A 478 33.15 35.15 -23.85
CA VAL A 478 31.86 34.48 -23.62
C VAL A 478 31.52 34.52 -22.13
N PRO A 479 30.29 34.92 -21.74
CA PRO A 479 29.89 35.02 -20.34
C PRO A 479 29.95 33.65 -19.64
N LEU A 480 30.54 33.64 -18.45
CA LEU A 480 30.78 32.42 -17.68
C LEU A 480 29.76 32.28 -16.54
N THR A 481 29.31 31.05 -16.31
CA THR A 481 28.52 30.72 -15.11
C THR A 481 29.31 29.78 -14.21
N ILE A 482 29.40 30.11 -12.92
CA ILE A 482 30.04 29.29 -11.90
C ILE A 482 28.98 28.94 -10.86
N VAL A 483 28.78 27.65 -10.59
CA VAL A 483 27.80 27.16 -9.62
C VAL A 483 28.49 26.39 -8.50
N THR A 484 28.06 26.56 -7.25
CA THR A 484 28.57 25.76 -6.12
C THR A 484 27.86 24.40 -6.08
N ARG A 485 28.46 23.39 -5.43
CA ARG A 485 27.75 22.12 -5.14
C ARG A 485 26.43 22.30 -4.39
N ALA A 486 26.27 23.39 -3.65
CA ALA A 486 25.06 23.74 -2.92
C ALA A 486 23.99 24.44 -3.78
N GLY A 487 24.27 24.74 -5.06
CA GLY A 487 23.34 25.39 -5.98
C GLY A 487 23.42 26.92 -6.02
N ASP A 488 24.40 27.56 -5.37
CA ASP A 488 24.62 29.01 -5.51
C ASP A 488 25.16 29.30 -6.91
N VAL A 489 24.50 30.19 -7.67
CA VAL A 489 24.87 30.52 -9.06
C VAL A 489 25.49 31.91 -9.12
N LEU A 490 26.71 31.98 -9.63
CA LEU A 490 27.48 33.19 -9.88
C LEU A 490 27.63 33.37 -11.40
N THR A 491 27.36 34.59 -11.88
CA THR A 491 27.70 35.04 -13.22
C THR A 491 28.59 36.29 -13.12
N ASP A 492 29.04 36.81 -14.25
CA ASP A 492 29.84 38.05 -14.32
C ASP A 492 29.11 39.28 -13.74
N SER A 493 27.78 39.23 -13.57
CA SER A 493 26.96 40.37 -13.13
C SER A 493 25.97 40.07 -11.99
N THR A 494 25.75 38.80 -11.62
CA THR A 494 24.77 38.42 -10.60
C THR A 494 25.28 37.30 -9.70
N VAL A 495 24.97 37.37 -8.41
CA VAL A 495 25.13 36.24 -7.47
C VAL A 495 23.75 35.88 -6.92
N ARG A 496 23.34 34.63 -7.12
CA ARG A 496 22.11 34.04 -6.58
C ARG A 496 22.50 32.96 -5.58
N SER A 497 22.28 33.22 -4.29
CA SER A 497 22.62 32.32 -3.19
C SER A 497 21.45 32.20 -2.23
N GLY A 498 21.27 31.01 -1.67
CA GLY A 498 20.21 30.72 -0.70
C GLY A 498 19.76 29.26 -0.75
N LEU A 499 19.21 28.77 0.37
CA LEU A 499 18.52 27.49 0.43
C LEU A 499 17.19 27.60 -0.34
N GLY A 500 17.24 27.40 -1.65
CA GLY A 500 16.06 27.26 -2.50
C GLY A 500 15.19 26.12 -1.99
N GLY A 501 13.88 26.36 -1.86
CA GLY A 501 12.93 25.38 -1.36
C GLY A 501 12.73 24.20 -2.32
N ASP A 502 12.10 23.15 -1.80
CA ASP A 502 11.63 21.92 -2.46
C ASP A 502 12.56 21.32 -3.54
N ARG A 503 13.18 20.18 -3.18
CA ARG A 503 14.13 19.43 -4.03
C ARG A 503 13.68 19.37 -5.49
N SER A 504 14.59 19.80 -6.37
CA SER A 504 14.32 19.85 -7.81
C SER A 504 13.88 18.49 -8.36
N ARG A 505 13.01 18.49 -9.38
CA ARG A 505 12.63 17.29 -10.14
C ARG A 505 13.86 16.46 -10.57
N LEU A 506 14.96 17.12 -10.95
CA LEU A 506 16.21 16.44 -11.33
C LEU A 506 16.88 15.71 -10.15
N GLU A 507 16.87 16.29 -8.95
CA GLU A 507 17.38 15.64 -7.73
C GLU A 507 16.53 14.43 -7.34
N LEU A 508 15.20 14.56 -7.44
CA LEU A 508 14.27 13.47 -7.15
C LEU A 508 14.36 12.33 -8.19
N ALA A 509 14.61 12.65 -9.46
CA ALA A 509 14.87 11.67 -10.51
C ALA A 509 16.21 10.94 -10.27
N ALA A 510 17.29 11.67 -9.98
CA ALA A 510 18.59 11.08 -9.64
C ALA A 510 18.52 10.19 -8.39
N GLU A 511 17.81 10.61 -7.34
CA GLU A 511 17.64 9.78 -6.13
C GLU A 511 16.76 8.54 -6.39
N ARG A 512 15.75 8.63 -7.27
CA ARG A 512 14.96 7.47 -7.73
C ARG A 512 15.86 6.47 -8.47
N ASP A 513 16.68 6.96 -9.39
CA ASP A 513 17.50 6.10 -10.26
C ASP A 513 18.63 5.43 -9.47
N ALA A 514 19.28 6.15 -8.56
CA ALA A 514 20.23 5.57 -7.61
C ALA A 514 19.57 4.53 -6.67
N ALA A 515 18.33 4.76 -6.23
CA ALA A 515 17.57 3.77 -5.45
C ALA A 515 17.16 2.54 -6.28
N ALA A 516 16.90 2.70 -7.58
CA ALA A 516 16.59 1.61 -8.50
C ALA A 516 17.83 0.77 -8.87
N GLU A 517 18.98 1.40 -9.11
CA GLU A 517 20.26 0.70 -9.29
C GLU A 517 20.63 -0.10 -8.04
N ARG A 518 20.49 0.53 -6.85
CA ARG A 518 20.71 -0.16 -5.57
C ARG A 518 19.72 -1.32 -5.35
N LEU A 519 18.47 -1.18 -5.80
CA LEU A 519 17.48 -2.25 -5.73
C LEU A 519 17.89 -3.46 -6.58
N ASP A 520 18.42 -3.26 -7.79
CA ASP A 520 18.90 -4.36 -8.64
C ASP A 520 20.09 -5.11 -7.99
N ASP A 521 21.06 -4.38 -7.42
CA ASP A 521 22.16 -4.95 -6.63
C ASP A 521 21.65 -5.84 -5.48
N VAL A 522 20.69 -5.33 -4.70
CA VAL A 522 20.13 -6.07 -3.56
C VAL A 522 19.28 -7.25 -4.04
N GLN A 523 18.52 -7.12 -5.12
CA GLN A 523 17.76 -8.23 -5.71
C GLN A 523 18.68 -9.35 -6.23
N ARG A 524 19.80 -9.01 -6.88
CA ARG A 524 20.85 -9.97 -7.24
C ARG A 524 21.41 -10.68 -6.00
N ARG A 525 21.69 -9.94 -4.92
CA ARG A 525 22.17 -10.52 -3.64
C ARG A 525 21.12 -11.42 -2.97
N VAL A 526 19.84 -11.06 -3.03
CA VAL A 526 18.72 -11.91 -2.55
C VAL A 526 18.64 -13.22 -3.35
N ALA A 527 18.83 -13.17 -4.67
CA ALA A 527 18.85 -14.37 -5.51
C ALA A 527 20.04 -15.29 -5.17
N GLU A 528 21.24 -14.73 -4.99
CA GLU A 528 22.44 -15.45 -4.56
C GLU A 528 22.24 -16.12 -3.17
N LEU A 529 21.74 -15.37 -2.18
CA LEU A 529 21.48 -15.89 -0.84
C LEU A 529 20.40 -16.97 -0.82
N ARG A 530 19.39 -16.89 -1.70
CA ARG A 530 18.39 -17.96 -1.88
C ARG A 530 19.01 -19.23 -2.47
N ALA A 531 19.96 -19.11 -3.41
CA ALA A 531 20.68 -20.24 -3.97
C ALA A 531 21.59 -20.91 -2.93
N LEU A 532 22.43 -20.14 -2.22
CA LEU A 532 23.30 -20.64 -1.15
C LEU A 532 22.50 -21.33 -0.02
N ARG A 533 21.34 -20.77 0.35
CA ARG A 533 20.42 -21.39 1.33
C ARG A 533 19.77 -22.68 0.82
N ALA A 534 19.62 -22.84 -0.49
CA ALA A 534 19.07 -24.06 -1.09
C ALA A 534 20.14 -25.17 -1.20
N GLU A 535 21.41 -24.81 -1.37
CA GLU A 535 22.56 -25.74 -1.35
C GLU A 535 22.93 -26.16 0.09
N ALA A 536 22.73 -25.29 1.08
CA ALA A 536 22.91 -25.56 2.51
C ALA A 536 21.73 -26.30 3.17
N ARG A 537 20.84 -26.92 2.39
CA ARG A 537 19.62 -27.63 2.83
C ARG A 537 19.60 -29.06 2.33
#